data_AF-A0A6I2VQ76-F1
#
_entry.id   AF-A0A6I2VQ76-F1
#
_cell.length_a   1.000
_cell.length_b   1.000
_cell.length_c   1.000
_cell.angle_alpha   90.00
_cell.angle_beta   90.00
_cell.angle_gamma   90.00
#
_symmetry.space_group_name_H-M   'P 1'
#
loop_
_entity.id
_entity.type
_entity.pdbx_description
1 polymer ?
#
loop_
_entity_poly.entity_id
_entity_poly.type
_entity_poly.pdbx_seq_one_letter_code
_entity_poly.pdbx_strand_id
1 'polypeptide(L)'
;MADLIGLSTKIVDSGIADQPVNRTTGELSEIADKLAMVESFSHVVTWDSGDGLVCFDTSHVNSGQQVVDSIRSWSADPFNALVYTHGHSDHVGGSVAFGANARALGHQAPRVIAHKNVQRRFDRYRYTNDWNVAINAR
;
A
#
# COMPACT_ATOMS: atom_id res chain seq x y z
N MET A 1 -6.43 -16.84 4.22
CA MET A 1 -5.19 -16.21 3.72
C MET A 1 -4.66 -17.05 2.57
N ALA A 2 -4.21 -16.39 1.51
CA ALA A 2 -3.64 -17.07 0.35
C ALA A 2 -2.15 -17.37 0.57
N ASP A 3 -1.67 -18.48 0.00
CA ASP A 3 -0.23 -18.77 -0.06
C ASP A 3 0.43 -17.99 -1.20
N LEU A 4 0.79 -16.74 -0.91
CA LEU A 4 1.37 -15.82 -1.89
C LEU A 4 2.77 -16.24 -2.34
N ILE A 5 3.56 -16.82 -1.43
CA ILE A 5 4.92 -17.28 -1.73
C ILE A 5 4.87 -18.54 -2.60
N GLY A 6 3.99 -19.49 -2.30
CA GLY A 6 3.76 -20.66 -3.14
C GLY A 6 3.27 -20.28 -4.53
N LEU A 7 2.33 -19.32 -4.62
CA LEU A 7 1.86 -18.78 -5.90
C LEU A 7 3.00 -18.14 -6.71
N SER A 8 3.76 -17.24 -6.09
CA SER A 8 4.90 -16.57 -6.73
C SER A 8 5.94 -17.58 -7.21
N THR A 9 6.31 -18.55 -6.36
CA THR A 9 7.31 -19.57 -6.66
C THR A 9 6.88 -20.43 -7.84
N LYS A 10 5.63 -20.92 -7.84
CA LYS A 10 5.07 -21.69 -8.95
C LYS A 10 5.18 -20.92 -10.27
N ILE A 11 4.76 -19.65 -10.29
CA ILE A 11 4.76 -18.85 -11.52
C ILE A 11 6.18 -18.56 -12.00
N VAL A 12 7.08 -18.15 -11.10
CA VAL A 12 8.47 -17.81 -11.45
C VAL A 12 9.23 -19.03 -11.95
N ASP A 13 9.09 -20.18 -11.30
CA ASP A 13 9.85 -21.39 -11.63
C ASP A 13 9.29 -22.10 -12.87
N SER A 14 7.96 -22.15 -13.03
CA SER A 14 7.33 -22.82 -14.18
C SER A 14 7.21 -21.93 -15.42
N GLY A 15 7.21 -20.60 -15.25
CA GLY A 15 6.87 -19.64 -16.30
C GLY A 15 5.38 -19.65 -16.69
N ILE A 16 4.52 -20.34 -15.94
CA ILE A 16 3.09 -20.49 -16.25
C ILE A 16 2.25 -19.68 -15.28
N ALA A 17 1.44 -18.76 -15.82
CA ALA A 17 0.44 -17.98 -15.10
C ALA A 17 -0.98 -18.48 -15.45
N ASP A 18 -1.40 -19.58 -14.83
CA ASP A 18 -2.71 -20.23 -15.05
C ASP A 18 -3.84 -19.70 -14.15
N GLN A 19 -3.53 -18.71 -13.31
CA GLN A 19 -4.46 -18.02 -12.42
C GLN A 19 -4.15 -16.51 -12.39
N PRO A 20 -5.07 -15.65 -11.90
CA PRO A 20 -4.82 -14.22 -11.78
C PRO A 20 -3.56 -13.95 -10.95
N VAL A 21 -2.57 -13.30 -11.56
CA VAL A 21 -1.31 -12.91 -10.91
C VAL A 21 -1.38 -11.52 -10.28
N ASN A 22 -2.27 -10.67 -10.81
CA ASN A 22 -2.66 -9.42 -10.16
C ASN A 22 -4.01 -9.65 -9.46
N ARG A 23 -3.98 -9.77 -8.14
CA ARG A 23 -5.13 -10.06 -7.30
C ARG A 23 -5.43 -8.80 -6.48
N THR A 24 -6.54 -8.12 -6.78
CA THR A 24 -6.96 -6.90 -6.06
C THR A 24 -8.16 -7.21 -5.16
N THR A 25 -7.99 -8.15 -4.24
CA THR A 25 -9.07 -8.66 -3.36
C THR A 25 -9.34 -7.75 -2.16
N GLY A 26 -8.37 -6.91 -1.78
CA GLY A 26 -8.36 -6.16 -0.55
C GLY A 26 -8.05 -7.01 0.69
N GLU A 27 -7.76 -8.29 0.52
CA GLU A 27 -7.48 -9.22 1.62
C GLU A 27 -6.02 -9.10 2.08
N LEU A 28 -5.82 -9.31 3.38
CA LEU A 28 -4.50 -9.47 3.97
C LEU A 28 -4.10 -10.95 3.96
N SER A 29 -2.87 -11.24 3.54
CA SER A 29 -2.24 -12.55 3.71
C SER A 29 -0.87 -12.38 4.37
N GLU A 30 -0.62 -13.14 5.44
CA GLU A 30 0.70 -13.25 6.03
C GLU A 30 1.67 -13.93 5.05
N ILE A 31 2.87 -13.37 4.90
CA ILE A 31 3.93 -13.90 4.03
C ILE A 31 5.16 -14.38 4.82
N ALA A 32 5.33 -13.89 6.05
CA ALA A 32 6.29 -14.40 7.04
C ALA A 32 5.87 -13.93 8.45
N ASP A 33 6.60 -14.35 9.49
CA ASP A 33 6.40 -13.83 10.85
C ASP A 33 6.46 -12.29 10.83
N LYS A 34 5.44 -11.65 11.42
CA LYS A 34 5.28 -10.18 11.48
C LYS A 34 5.23 -9.46 10.12
N LEU A 35 5.02 -10.18 9.03
CA LEU A 35 5.05 -9.61 7.69
C LEU A 35 3.83 -10.08 6.89
N ALA A 36 3.01 -9.14 6.46
CA ALA A 36 1.81 -9.40 5.69
C ALA A 36 1.72 -8.51 4.46
N MET A 37 0.88 -8.90 3.50
CA MET A 37 0.59 -8.11 2.32
C MET A 37 -0.92 -7.97 2.15
N VAL A 38 -1.39 -6.75 1.91
CA VAL A 38 -2.75 -6.49 1.45
C VAL A 38 -2.76 -6.43 -0.08
N GLU A 39 -3.54 -7.33 -0.67
CA GLU A 39 -3.72 -7.48 -2.11
C GLU A 39 -4.65 -6.39 -2.67
N SER A 40 -4.14 -5.17 -2.90
CA SER A 40 -4.89 -4.03 -3.47
C SER A 40 -4.37 -3.62 -4.85
N PHE A 41 -4.91 -2.55 -5.47
CA PHE A 41 -4.47 -2.06 -6.80
C PHE A 41 -2.95 -1.90 -6.88
N SER A 42 -2.38 -1.18 -5.90
CA SER A 42 -0.98 -1.32 -5.53
C SER A 42 -0.97 -2.02 -4.18
N HIS A 43 -0.28 -3.16 -4.12
CA HIS A 43 -0.17 -3.94 -2.90
C HIS A 43 0.47 -3.12 -1.78
N VAL A 44 0.06 -3.41 -0.54
CA VAL A 44 0.63 -2.80 0.66
C VAL A 44 1.28 -3.88 1.50
N VAL A 45 2.60 -3.89 1.53
CA VAL A 45 3.35 -4.79 2.41
C VAL A 45 3.43 -4.11 3.78
N THR A 46 3.01 -4.81 4.83
CA THR A 46 3.01 -4.31 6.20
C THR A 46 3.93 -5.16 7.06
N TRP A 47 4.88 -4.51 7.68
CA TRP A 47 5.83 -5.13 8.60
C TRP A 47 5.59 -4.60 10.01
N ASP A 48 5.37 -5.50 10.97
CA ASP A 48 5.45 -5.18 12.39
C ASP A 48 6.92 -5.17 12.83
N SER A 49 7.43 -3.96 13.08
CA SER A 49 8.81 -3.72 13.49
C SER A 49 9.05 -3.93 14.99
N GLY A 50 7.99 -4.12 15.79
CA GLY A 50 8.02 -4.05 17.26
C GLY A 50 7.82 -2.63 17.82
N ASP A 51 8.11 -1.58 17.04
CA ASP A 51 7.85 -0.17 17.38
C ASP A 51 6.60 0.38 16.65
N GLY A 52 5.73 -0.53 16.20
CA GLY A 52 4.58 -0.23 15.35
C GLY A 52 4.77 -0.65 13.89
N LEU A 53 3.73 -0.43 13.10
CA LEU A 53 3.61 -0.91 11.73
C LEU A 53 4.34 0.00 10.75
N VAL A 54 5.13 -0.61 9.87
CA VAL A 54 5.72 0.02 8.69
C VAL A 54 5.00 -0.51 7.46
N CYS A 55 4.34 0.39 6.72
CA CYS A 55 3.63 0.03 5.49
C CYS A 55 4.41 0.53 4.27
N PHE A 56 4.74 -0.37 3.37
CA PHE A 56 5.31 -0.06 2.07
C PHE A 56 4.15 0.20 1.11
N ASP A 57 4.07 1.44 0.65
CA ASP A 57 2.95 2.03 -0.08
C ASP A 57 1.63 2.04 0.73
N THR A 58 0.60 2.64 0.14
CA THR A 58 -0.72 2.88 0.76
C THR A 58 -1.88 2.61 -0.19
N SER A 59 -1.61 2.07 -1.37
CA SER A 59 -2.57 1.90 -2.45
C SER A 59 -3.19 3.24 -2.92
N HIS A 60 -4.19 3.15 -3.79
CA HIS A 60 -4.91 4.28 -4.36
C HIS A 60 -5.86 4.92 -3.33
N VAL A 61 -6.22 6.19 -3.54
CA VAL A 61 -7.12 6.92 -2.63
C VAL A 61 -8.48 6.22 -2.42
N ASN A 62 -8.96 5.53 -3.46
CA ASN A 62 -10.25 4.81 -3.43
C ASN A 62 -10.20 3.48 -2.65
N SER A 63 -9.02 2.93 -2.41
CA SER A 63 -8.82 1.64 -1.71
C SER A 63 -8.12 1.79 -0.36
N GLY A 64 -7.57 2.96 -0.05
CA GLY A 64 -6.81 3.20 1.18
C GLY A 64 -7.56 2.84 2.47
N GLN A 65 -8.87 3.11 2.54
CA GLN A 65 -9.67 2.74 3.72
C GLN A 65 -9.78 1.22 3.88
N GLN A 66 -10.09 0.50 2.78
CA GLN A 66 -10.13 -0.97 2.79
C GLN A 66 -8.79 -1.57 3.21
N VAL A 67 -7.67 -1.00 2.73
CA VAL A 67 -6.33 -1.43 3.16
C VAL A 67 -6.13 -1.26 4.66
N VAL A 68 -6.49 -0.09 5.20
CA VAL A 68 -6.41 0.17 6.64
C VAL A 68 -7.25 -0.84 7.42
N ASP A 69 -8.48 -1.09 6.99
CA ASP A 69 -9.39 -2.02 7.66
C ASP A 69 -8.84 -3.45 7.66
N SER A 70 -8.28 -3.90 6.54
CA SER A 70 -7.64 -5.22 6.43
C SER A 70 -6.42 -5.33 7.35
N ILE A 71 -5.56 -4.31 7.43
CA ILE A 71 -4.43 -4.31 8.37
C ILE A 71 -4.91 -4.28 9.81
N ARG A 72 -5.99 -3.55 10.12
CA ARG A 72 -6.57 -3.46 11.46
C ARG A 72 -7.22 -4.75 11.92
N SER A 73 -7.62 -5.62 11.00
CA SER A 73 -8.04 -6.99 11.34
C SER A 73 -6.87 -7.88 11.79
N TRP A 74 -5.64 -7.49 11.47
CA TRP A 74 -4.40 -8.24 11.75
C TRP A 74 -3.61 -7.67 12.94
N SER A 75 -3.49 -6.34 13.05
CA SER A 75 -2.82 -5.68 14.18
C SER A 75 -3.46 -4.35 14.57
N ALA A 76 -3.50 -4.10 15.88
CA ALA A 76 -3.94 -2.83 16.48
C ALA A 76 -2.81 -1.81 16.64
N ASP A 77 -1.56 -2.16 16.31
CA ASP A 77 -0.40 -1.32 16.58
C ASP A 77 -0.43 -0.02 15.75
N PRO A 78 0.15 1.08 16.25
CA PRO A 78 0.21 2.33 15.52
C PRO A 78 0.91 2.18 14.16
N PHE A 79 0.38 2.85 13.14
CA PHE A 79 1.12 3.03 11.89
C PHE A 79 2.26 4.02 12.13
N ASN A 80 3.47 3.52 12.31
CA ASN A 80 4.64 4.33 12.65
C ASN A 80 5.22 5.01 11.40
N ALA A 81 5.30 4.28 10.27
CA ALA A 81 5.85 4.82 9.03
C ALA A 81 5.14 4.30 7.78
N LEU A 82 5.10 5.17 6.76
CA LEU A 82 4.71 4.87 5.40
C LEU A 82 5.96 5.02 4.51
N VAL A 83 6.38 3.94 3.86
CA VAL A 83 7.51 3.93 2.93
C VAL A 83 6.93 4.01 1.53
N TYR A 84 7.15 5.13 0.84
CA TYR A 84 6.78 5.23 -0.57
C TYR A 84 7.88 4.60 -1.41
N THR A 85 7.58 3.46 -2.03
CA THR A 85 8.53 2.79 -2.95
C THR A 85 8.84 3.70 -4.13
N HIS A 86 7.83 4.44 -4.60
CA HIS A 86 7.93 5.51 -5.58
C HIS A 86 6.69 6.43 -5.52
N GLY A 87 6.74 7.57 -6.22
CA GLY A 87 5.72 8.61 -6.09
C GLY A 87 4.51 8.50 -7.02
N HIS A 88 4.08 7.30 -7.44
CA HIS A 88 2.85 7.13 -8.22
C HIS A 88 1.61 7.28 -7.32
N SER A 89 0.54 7.90 -7.85
CA SER A 89 -0.67 8.21 -7.06
C SER A 89 -1.38 6.96 -6.52
N ASP A 90 -1.30 5.85 -7.25
CA ASP A 90 -1.80 4.54 -6.84
C ASP A 90 -0.95 3.86 -5.75
N HIS A 91 0.26 4.33 -5.48
CA HIS A 91 1.09 3.83 -4.37
C HIS A 91 0.97 4.71 -3.12
N VAL A 92 0.64 6.00 -3.27
CA VAL A 92 0.68 6.96 -2.15
C VAL A 92 -0.70 7.54 -1.78
N GLY A 93 -1.69 7.38 -2.66
CA GLY A 93 -2.98 8.05 -2.57
C GLY A 93 -3.80 7.66 -1.35
N GLY A 94 -3.66 6.42 -0.87
CA GLY A 94 -4.36 5.93 0.32
C GLY A 94 -3.84 6.48 1.64
N SER A 95 -2.72 7.20 1.66
CA SER A 95 -2.10 7.77 2.88
C SER A 95 -3.05 8.62 3.73
N VAL A 96 -4.05 9.23 3.12
CA VAL A 96 -5.10 10.00 3.83
C VAL A 96 -5.90 9.13 4.80
N ALA A 97 -6.17 7.87 4.45
CA ALA A 97 -6.89 6.92 5.30
C ALA A 97 -6.04 6.49 6.51
N PHE A 98 -4.74 6.22 6.29
CA PHE A 98 -3.80 5.93 7.37
C PHE A 98 -3.70 7.09 8.37
N GLY A 99 -3.60 8.33 7.88
CA GLY A 99 -3.60 9.53 8.72
C GLY A 99 -4.93 9.74 9.46
N ALA A 100 -6.07 9.43 8.83
CA ALA A 100 -7.38 9.50 9.48
C ALA A 100 -7.53 8.46 10.60
N ASN A 101 -7.08 7.22 10.37
CA ASN A 101 -7.04 6.17 11.37
C ASN A 101 -6.18 6.56 12.58
N ALA A 102 -4.97 7.07 12.33
CA ALA A 102 -4.09 7.54 13.40
C ALA A 102 -4.76 8.63 14.26
N ARG A 103 -5.38 9.64 13.62
CA ARG A 103 -6.11 10.70 14.33
C ARG A 103 -7.28 10.15 15.15
N ALA A 104 -8.07 9.24 14.58
CA ALA A 104 -9.23 8.65 15.24
C ALA A 104 -8.84 7.85 16.51
N LEU A 105 -7.66 7.24 16.50
CA LEU A 105 -7.13 6.47 17.63
C LEU A 105 -6.24 7.30 18.57
N GLY A 106 -6.09 8.61 18.33
CA GLY A 106 -5.21 9.47 19.14
C GLY A 106 -3.71 9.19 18.96
N HIS A 107 -3.33 8.49 17.90
CA HIS A 107 -1.94 8.23 17.53
C HIS A 107 -1.33 9.42 16.76
N GLN A 108 -0.01 9.50 16.79
CA GLN A 108 0.73 10.40 15.90
C GLN A 108 0.52 10.00 14.43
N ALA A 109 0.52 10.98 13.53
CA ALA A 109 0.47 10.70 12.10
C ALA A 109 1.71 9.88 11.68
N PRO A 110 1.57 8.90 10.77
CA PRO A 110 2.69 8.11 10.30
C PRO A 110 3.77 8.98 9.66
N ARG A 111 5.04 8.68 9.92
CA ARG A 111 6.17 9.31 9.23
C ARG A 111 6.22 8.84 7.78
N VAL A 112 6.39 9.75 6.84
CA VAL A 112 6.58 9.39 5.42
C VAL A 112 8.07 9.29 5.11
N ILE A 113 8.50 8.15 4.56
CA ILE A 113 9.88 7.88 4.13
C ILE A 113 9.87 7.66 2.62
N ALA A 114 10.68 8.41 1.89
CA ALA A 114 10.73 8.35 0.44
C ALA A 114 12.07 8.86 -0.10
N HIS A 115 12.42 8.46 -1.33
CA HIS A 115 13.57 9.05 -2.02
C HIS A 115 13.27 10.48 -2.49
N LYS A 116 14.30 11.33 -2.58
CA LYS A 116 14.17 12.78 -2.87
C LYS A 116 13.40 13.16 -4.15
N ASN A 117 13.31 12.26 -5.14
CA ASN A 117 12.60 12.54 -6.39
C ASN A 117 11.09 12.32 -6.29
N VAL A 118 10.57 11.70 -5.22
CA VAL A 118 9.12 11.60 -4.99
C VAL A 118 8.48 12.98 -4.87
N GLN A 119 9.10 13.87 -4.10
CA GLN A 119 8.60 15.24 -3.95
C GLN A 119 8.49 15.96 -5.31
N ARG A 120 9.55 15.87 -6.13
CA ARG A 120 9.58 16.46 -7.48
C ARG A 120 8.45 15.93 -8.37
N ARG A 121 8.14 14.63 -8.25
CA ARG A 121 7.02 14.03 -8.98
C ARG A 121 5.67 14.57 -8.50
N PHE A 122 5.49 14.78 -7.20
CA PHE A 122 4.27 15.39 -6.67
C PHE A 122 4.09 16.84 -7.13
N ASP A 123 5.18 17.62 -7.19
CA ASP A 123 5.14 18.99 -7.71
C ASP A 123 4.71 19.00 -9.18
N ARG A 124 5.24 18.07 -9.99
CA ARG A 124 4.78 17.86 -11.37
C ARG A 124 3.30 17.49 -11.42
N TYR A 125 2.82 16.56 -10.58
CA TYR A 125 1.41 16.18 -10.57
C TYR A 125 0.48 17.33 -10.23
N ARG A 126 0.84 18.18 -9.27
CA ARG A 126 0.08 19.40 -8.97
C ARG A 126 0.07 20.34 -10.16
N TYR A 127 1.22 20.54 -10.80
CA TYR A 127 1.36 21.44 -11.94
C TYR A 127 0.57 20.97 -13.19
N THR A 128 0.53 19.66 -13.45
CA THR A 128 -0.10 19.10 -14.65
C THR A 128 -1.41 18.37 -14.35
N ASN A 129 -2.06 18.62 -13.20
CA ASN A 129 -3.19 17.82 -12.75
C ASN A 129 -4.35 17.83 -13.75
N ASP A 130 -4.74 19.01 -14.24
CA ASP A 130 -5.88 19.15 -15.15
C ASP A 130 -5.66 18.38 -16.45
N TRP A 131 -4.42 18.40 -16.97
CA TRP A 131 -4.03 17.60 -18.14
C TRP A 131 -4.08 16.10 -17.85
N ASN A 132 -3.61 15.67 -16.67
CA ASN A 132 -3.67 14.27 -16.25
C ASN A 132 -5.12 13.79 -16.09
N VAL A 133 -6.03 14.64 -15.57
CA VAL A 133 -7.45 14.31 -15.47
C VAL A 133 -8.07 14.21 -16.86
N ALA A 134 -7.82 15.19 -17.73
CA ALA A 134 -8.38 15.23 -19.07
C ALA A 134 -7.94 14.02 -19.93
N ILE A 135 -6.67 13.63 -19.89
CA ILE A 135 -6.16 12.51 -20.71
C ILE A 135 -6.68 11.15 -20.23
N ASN A 136 -6.98 11.02 -18.94
CA ASN A 136 -7.43 9.78 -18.29
C ASN A 136 -8.97 9.64 -18.25
N ALA A 137 -9.73 10.65 -18.66
CA ALA A 137 -11.20 10.62 -18.71
C ALA A 137 -11.76 9.79 -19.89
N ARG A 138 -10.99 8.81 -20.39
CA ARG A 138 -11.33 7.98 -21.54
C ARG A 138 -12.25 6.83 -21.16
#